data_AF-A0A7C4V4F8-F1
#
_entry.id   AF-A0A7C4V4F8-F1
#
_cell.length_a   1.000
_cell.length_b   1.000
_cell.length_c   1.000
_cell.angle_alpha   90.00
_cell.angle_beta   90.00
_cell.angle_gamma   90.00
#
_symmetry.space_group_name_H-M   'P 1'
#
loop_
_entity.id
_entity.type
_entity.pdbx_description
1 polymer ?
#
loop_
_entity_poly.entity_id
_entity_poly.type
_entity_poly.pdbx_seq_one_letter_code
_entity_poly.pdbx_strand_id
1 'polypeptide(L)'
;MPLGITAKRSGDAIELTLSDGTAEERLRVDALELAEALARLEAPGYPTMDPEELEDEPDDVPNYTTATARLIEPEGLLTLRKVRVPGPDLLEFTTPAGSVYEFEWRAALDYLRPLLPR
;
A
#
# COMPACT_ATOMS: atom_id res chain seq x y z
N MET A 1 15.29 -2.30 3.26
CA MET A 1 14.00 -2.92 3.61
C MET A 1 13.26 -1.94 4.48
N PRO A 2 11.98 -1.65 4.23
CA PRO A 2 11.17 -0.82 5.11
C PRO A 2 10.97 -1.60 6.42
N LEU A 3 10.92 -0.89 7.55
CA LEU A 3 10.61 -1.51 8.82
C LEU A 3 9.17 -2.04 8.77
N GLY A 4 8.94 -3.28 9.24
CA GLY A 4 7.58 -3.82 9.40
C GLY A 4 6.94 -4.46 8.16
N ILE A 5 7.59 -4.44 6.99
CA ILE A 5 7.10 -5.16 5.81
C ILE A 5 8.10 -6.22 5.38
N THR A 6 7.64 -7.47 5.27
CA THR A 6 8.41 -8.57 4.69
C THR A 6 7.59 -9.22 3.60
N ALA A 7 8.18 -9.43 2.43
CA ALA A 7 7.48 -10.01 1.30
C ALA A 7 8.35 -11.06 0.58
N LYS A 8 7.70 -12.11 0.08
CA LYS A 8 8.34 -13.15 -0.72
C LYS A 8 7.40 -13.60 -1.83
N ARG A 9 7.92 -13.71 -3.06
CA ARG A 9 7.17 -14.28 -4.17
C ARG A 9 7.13 -15.81 -4.06
N SER A 10 5.94 -16.38 -4.23
CA SER A 10 5.64 -17.81 -4.19
C SER A 10 4.72 -18.16 -5.36
N GLY A 11 5.32 -18.42 -6.54
CA GLY A 11 4.59 -18.60 -7.80
C GLY A 11 3.86 -17.33 -8.23
N ASP A 12 2.54 -17.43 -8.36
CA ASP A 12 1.63 -16.32 -8.71
C ASP A 12 1.12 -15.55 -7.49
N ALA A 13 1.60 -15.89 -6.29
CA ALA A 13 1.25 -15.20 -5.05
C ALA A 13 2.44 -14.47 -4.44
N ILE A 14 2.16 -13.48 -3.60
CA ILE A 14 3.12 -12.87 -2.68
C ILE A 14 2.69 -13.22 -1.25
N GLU A 15 3.60 -13.84 -0.51
CA GLU A 15 3.51 -13.99 0.94
C GLU A 15 3.99 -12.68 1.57
N LEU A 16 3.07 -11.96 2.22
CA LEU A 16 3.27 -10.64 2.78
C LEU A 16 3.08 -10.70 4.30
N THR A 17 4.04 -10.21 5.05
CA THR A 17 3.94 -10.01 6.50
C THR A 17 3.99 -8.52 6.78
N LEU A 18 2.96 -8.02 7.45
CA LEU A 18 2.81 -6.62 7.85
C LEU A 18 2.94 -6.52 9.37
N SER A 19 3.67 -5.51 9.86
CA SER A 19 3.84 -5.26 11.28
C SER A 19 4.03 -3.77 11.55
N ASP A 20 3.45 -3.29 12.65
CA ASP A 20 3.60 -1.95 13.21
C ASP A 20 4.49 -1.94 14.47
N GLY A 21 5.13 -3.08 14.79
CA GLY A 21 5.92 -3.29 16.01
C GLY A 21 5.12 -3.75 17.22
N THR A 22 3.78 -3.75 17.17
CA THR A 22 2.89 -4.25 18.22
C THR A 22 2.13 -5.49 17.77
N ALA A 23 1.61 -5.47 16.54
CA ALA A 23 0.92 -6.56 15.89
C ALA A 23 1.67 -7.01 14.62
N GLU A 24 1.42 -8.25 14.21
CA GLU A 24 1.92 -8.82 12.97
C GLU A 24 0.78 -9.60 12.29
N GLU A 25 0.58 -9.37 11.00
CA GLU A 25 -0.40 -10.08 10.18
C GLU A 25 0.26 -10.68 8.94
N ARG A 26 -0.05 -11.96 8.68
CA ARG A 26 0.44 -12.71 7.51
C ARG A 26 -0.67 -12.83 6.49
N LEU A 27 -0.37 -12.42 5.27
CA LEU A 27 -1.28 -12.34 4.14
C LEU A 27 -0.66 -13.07 2.96
N ARG A 28 -1.51 -13.68 2.14
CA ARG A 28 -1.17 -14.21 0.84
C ARG A 28 -2.03 -13.49 -0.19
N VAL A 29 -1.38 -12.73 -1.07
CA VAL A 29 -2.04 -11.87 -2.06
C VAL A 29 -1.71 -12.35 -3.46
N ASP A 30 -2.65 -12.22 -4.40
CA ASP A 30 -2.36 -12.45 -5.82
C ASP A 30 -1.31 -11.43 -6.31
N ALA A 31 -0.23 -11.94 -6.91
CA ALA A 31 0.91 -11.10 -7.28
C ALA A 31 0.58 -10.13 -8.41
N LEU A 32 -0.28 -10.54 -9.35
CA LEU A 32 -0.72 -9.69 -10.45
C LEU A 32 -1.67 -8.61 -9.93
N GLU A 33 -2.67 -8.98 -9.11
CA GLU A 33 -3.59 -7.99 -8.54
C GLU A 33 -2.87 -6.98 -7.65
N LEU A 34 -1.89 -7.41 -6.83
CA LEU A 34 -1.07 -6.48 -6.06
C LEU A 34 -0.28 -5.53 -6.97
N ALA A 35 0.30 -6.05 -8.06
CA ALA A 35 1.05 -5.23 -9.02
C ALA A 35 0.15 -4.18 -9.68
N GLU A 36 -1.03 -4.58 -10.13
CA GLU A 36 -1.97 -3.65 -10.74
C GLU A 36 -2.49 -2.61 -9.73
N ALA A 37 -2.74 -3.01 -8.48
CA ALA A 37 -3.19 -2.11 -7.43
C ALA A 37 -2.12 -1.04 -7.15
N LEU A 38 -0.85 -1.43 -6.99
CA LEU A 38 0.25 -0.50 -6.82
C LEU A 38 0.46 0.40 -8.05
N ALA A 39 0.32 -0.15 -9.26
CA ALA A 39 0.40 0.63 -10.50
C ALA A 39 -0.73 1.67 -10.60
N ARG A 40 -1.94 1.36 -10.13
CA ARG A 40 -3.06 2.32 -10.03
C ARG A 40 -2.77 3.44 -9.04
N LEU A 41 -2.11 3.12 -7.92
CA LEU A 41 -1.66 4.13 -6.95
C LEU A 41 -0.49 5.00 -7.48
N GLU A 42 0.33 4.47 -8.39
CA GLU A 42 1.40 5.20 -9.08
C GLU A 42 0.90 6.05 -10.25
N ALA A 43 -0.22 5.67 -10.86
CA ALA A 43 -0.77 6.37 -12.02
C ALA A 43 -1.01 7.85 -11.68
N PRO A 44 -0.70 8.78 -12.61
CA PRO A 44 -0.96 10.20 -12.41
C PRO A 44 -2.49 10.44 -12.44
N GLY A 45 -3.14 10.18 -11.31
CA GLY A 45 -4.56 10.45 -11.05
C GLY A 45 -4.77 11.68 -10.16
N TYR A 46 -3.74 12.09 -9.42
CA TYR A 46 -3.70 13.30 -8.60
C TYR A 46 -2.33 13.95 -8.75
N PRO A 47 -2.23 15.27 -8.99
CA PRO A 47 -0.94 15.97 -8.95
C PRO A 47 -0.30 15.76 -7.57
N THR A 48 1.03 15.58 -7.54
CA THR A 48 1.80 15.81 -6.31
C THR A 48 1.57 17.26 -5.93
N MET A 49 0.74 17.49 -4.93
CA MET A 49 0.53 18.83 -4.37
C MET A 49 1.64 19.12 -3.37
N ASP A 50 2.09 20.37 -3.35
CA ASP A 50 3.01 20.87 -2.34
C ASP A 50 2.38 20.66 -0.94
N PRO A 51 3.14 20.31 0.11
CA PRO A 51 2.64 20.32 1.48
C PRO A 51 1.86 21.58 1.86
N GLU A 52 2.23 22.75 1.34
CA GLU A 52 1.49 24.01 1.56
C GLU A 52 0.11 24.01 0.86
N GLU A 53 -0.02 23.34 -0.29
CA GLU A 53 -1.30 23.20 -1.01
C GLU A 53 -2.25 22.20 -0.32
N LEU A 54 -1.74 21.23 0.44
CA LEU A 54 -2.56 20.31 1.26
C LEU A 54 -3.22 21.02 2.44
N GLU A 55 -2.62 22.10 2.96
CA GLU A 55 -3.17 22.90 4.07
C GLU A 55 -4.28 23.86 3.59
N ASP A 56 -4.24 24.25 2.31
CA ASP A 56 -5.17 25.21 1.69
C ASP A 56 -6.32 24.56 0.89
N GLU A 57 -6.30 23.24 0.66
CA GLU A 57 -7.44 22.55 0.03
C GLU A 57 -8.65 22.48 0.99
N PRO A 58 -9.89 22.64 0.48
CA PRO A 58 -11.06 22.39 1.30
C PRO A 58 -11.04 20.93 1.81
N ASP A 59 -11.40 20.73 3.08
CA ASP A 59 -11.46 19.41 3.78
C ASP A 59 -12.18 18.28 2.99
N ASP A 60 -12.91 18.63 1.93
CA ASP A 60 -13.72 17.73 1.10
C ASP A 60 -12.92 16.96 0.02
N VAL A 61 -11.67 17.34 -0.32
CA VAL A 61 -10.86 16.59 -1.30
C VAL A 61 -10.06 15.50 -0.60
N PRO A 62 -10.24 14.21 -0.93
CA PRO A 62 -9.47 13.16 -0.29
C PRO A 62 -7.98 13.32 -0.62
N ASN A 63 -7.16 13.41 0.43
CA ASN A 63 -5.71 13.46 0.34
C ASN A 63 -5.07 12.11 -0.04
N TYR A 64 -5.86 11.11 -0.47
CA TYR A 64 -5.39 9.77 -0.77
C TYR A 64 -5.94 9.21 -2.09
N THR A 65 -5.21 8.26 -2.68
CA THR A 65 -5.69 7.40 -3.77
C THR A 65 -5.84 5.98 -3.25
N THR A 66 -6.87 5.26 -3.70
CA THR A 66 -7.17 3.89 -3.24
C THR A 66 -7.13 2.89 -4.38
N ALA A 67 -6.63 1.69 -4.10
CA ALA A 67 -6.74 0.51 -4.95
C ALA A 67 -6.99 -0.73 -4.08
N THR A 68 -7.42 -1.83 -4.68
CA THR A 68 -7.65 -3.09 -3.96
C THR A 68 -6.96 -4.24 -4.67
N ALA A 69 -6.55 -5.23 -3.89
CA ALA A 69 -6.04 -6.51 -4.37
C ALA A 69 -6.70 -7.65 -3.59
N ARG A 70 -6.98 -8.77 -4.26
CA ARG A 70 -7.57 -9.94 -3.65
C ARG A 70 -6.54 -10.71 -2.82
N LEU A 71 -6.96 -11.06 -1.61
CA LEU A 71 -6.24 -12.00 -0.77
C LEU A 71 -6.69 -13.43 -1.07
N ILE A 72 -5.69 -14.28 -1.22
CA ILE A 72 -5.81 -15.74 -1.29
C ILE A 72 -6.01 -16.27 0.14
N GLU A 73 -5.27 -15.75 1.11
CA GLU A 73 -5.35 -16.17 2.51
C GLU A 73 -4.93 -15.04 3.48
N PRO A 74 -5.72 -14.72 4.52
CA PRO A 74 -7.14 -15.06 4.63
C PRO A 74 -7.92 -14.52 3.43
N GLU A 75 -8.98 -15.23 2.99
CA GLU A 75 -9.79 -14.76 1.87
C GLU A 75 -10.39 -13.38 2.16
N GLY A 76 -10.31 -12.46 1.20
CA GLY A 76 -10.83 -11.11 1.36
C GLY A 76 -10.21 -10.10 0.40
N LEU A 77 -10.40 -8.82 0.71
CA LEU A 77 -9.79 -7.72 -0.03
C LEU A 77 -8.76 -7.02 0.84
N LEU A 78 -7.55 -6.87 0.30
CA LEU A 78 -6.55 -5.95 0.79
C LEU A 78 -6.81 -4.60 0.15
N THR A 79 -7.12 -3.59 0.96
CA THR A 79 -7.24 -2.22 0.47
C THR A 79 -5.92 -1.51 0.64
N LEU A 80 -5.42 -0.91 -0.45
CA LEU A 80 -4.20 -0.12 -0.45
C LEU A 80 -4.54 1.35 -0.63
N ARG A 81 -3.92 2.21 0.16
CA ARG A 81 -4.03 3.66 0.00
C ARG A 81 -2.67 4.30 -0.12
N LYS A 82 -2.52 5.21 -1.09
CA LYS A 82 -1.42 6.17 -1.10
C LYS A 82 -1.92 7.44 -0.42
N VAL A 83 -1.46 7.73 0.79
CA VAL A 83 -1.90 8.87 1.59
C VAL A 83 -0.86 9.98 1.49
N ARG A 84 -1.30 11.19 1.15
CA ARG A 84 -0.46 12.39 1.14
C ARG A 84 -0.49 13.03 2.53
N VAL A 85 0.70 13.27 3.07
CA VAL A 85 0.89 13.88 4.40
C VAL A 85 2.02 14.91 4.31
N PRO A 86 2.13 15.86 5.26
CA PRO A 86 3.32 16.69 5.36
C PRO A 86 4.58 15.81 5.51
N GLY A 87 5.43 15.80 4.49
CA GLY A 87 6.61 14.92 4.42
C GLY A 87 6.45 13.82 3.36
N PRO A 88 7.04 12.63 3.56
CA PRO A 88 6.94 11.56 2.59
C PRO A 88 5.54 10.94 2.59
N ASP A 89 5.00 10.69 1.38
CA ASP A 89 3.75 9.95 1.21
C ASP A 89 3.79 8.59 1.94
N LEU A 90 2.62 8.11 2.35
CA LEU A 90 2.47 6.81 3.00
C LEU A 90 1.78 5.81 2.07
N LEU A 91 2.23 4.56 2.11
CA LEU A 91 1.50 3.39 1.66
C LEU A 91 0.81 2.75 2.86
N GLU A 92 -0.52 2.73 2.84
CA GLU A 92 -1.34 2.10 3.84
C GLU A 92 -1.94 0.79 3.31
N PHE A 93 -1.94 -0.25 4.14
CA PHE A 93 -2.62 -1.51 3.92
C PHE A 93 -3.74 -1.65 4.96
N THR A 94 -4.98 -1.73 4.52
CA THR A 94 -6.11 -2.15 5.37
C THR A 94 -6.45 -3.60 5.07
N THR A 95 -6.34 -4.47 6.08
CA THR A 95 -6.59 -5.91 5.96
C THR A 95 -8.08 -6.24 6.17
N PRO A 96 -8.56 -7.43 5.77
CA PRO A 96 -9.95 -7.84 6.00
C PRO A 96 -10.36 -7.87 7.46
N ALA A 97 -9.39 -8.03 8.38
CA ALA A 97 -9.63 -7.97 9.82
C ALA A 97 -9.88 -6.53 10.33
N GLY A 98 -9.69 -5.51 9.48
CA GLY A 98 -9.81 -4.10 9.83
C GLY A 98 -8.52 -3.49 10.40
N SER A 99 -7.43 -4.27 10.46
CA SER A 99 -6.11 -3.76 10.84
C SER A 99 -5.57 -2.84 9.76
N VAL A 100 -4.84 -1.80 10.17
CA VAL A 100 -4.23 -0.81 9.28
C VAL A 100 -2.72 -0.79 9.53
N TYR A 101 -1.94 -0.89 8.46
CA TYR A 101 -0.48 -0.84 8.50
C TYR A 101 0.04 0.23 7.55
N GLU A 102 0.91 1.10 8.05
CA GLU A 102 1.44 2.26 7.32
C GLU A 102 2.94 2.14 7.12
N PHE A 103 3.39 2.43 5.90
CA PHE A 103 4.80 2.43 5.53
C PHE A 103 5.09 3.66 4.67
N GLU A 104 6.34 4.11 4.68
CA GLU A 104 6.77 5.16 3.75
C GLU A 104 6.64 4.65 2.30
N TRP A 105 5.95 5.43 1.45
CA TRP A 105 5.51 5.03 0.12
C TRP A 105 6.67 4.58 -0.77
N ARG A 106 7.75 5.37 -0.88
CA ARG A 106 8.86 5.07 -1.78
C ARG A 106 9.63 3.86 -1.30
N ALA A 107 9.98 3.78 -0.02
CA ALA A 107 10.67 2.62 0.53
C ALA A 107 9.86 1.33 0.37
N ALA A 108 8.55 1.36 0.66
CA ALA A 108 7.69 0.20 0.51
C ALA A 108 7.58 -0.26 -0.94
N LEU A 109 7.38 0.69 -1.87
CA LEU A 109 7.29 0.39 -3.29
C LEU A 109 8.61 -0.18 -3.84
N ASP A 110 9.75 0.43 -3.53
CA ASP A 110 11.07 -0.04 -3.97
C ASP A 110 11.39 -1.44 -3.45
N TYR A 111 10.88 -1.78 -2.27
CA TYR A 111 11.01 -3.11 -1.69
C TYR A 111 10.10 -4.16 -2.37
N LEU A 112 8.86 -3.82 -2.67
CA LEU A 112 7.90 -4.75 -3.27
C LEU A 112 8.13 -4.94 -4.78
N ARG A 113 8.55 -3.89 -5.49
CA ARG A 113 8.67 -3.85 -6.95
C ARG A 113 9.47 -5.00 -7.56
N PRO A 114 10.61 -5.46 -7.00
CA PRO A 114 11.33 -6.62 -7.55
C PRO A 114 10.58 -7.95 -7.45
N LEU A 115 9.56 -8.05 -6.59
CA LEU A 115 8.75 -9.25 -6.38
C LEU A 115 7.55 -9.33 -7.31
N LEU A 116 7.08 -8.17 -7.81
CA LEU A 116 5.89 -8.07 -8.65
C LEU A 116 6.15 -8.63 -10.06
N PRO A 117 5.14 -9.22 -10.72
CA PRO A 117 5.19 -9.46 -12.15
C PRO A 117 5.39 -8.15 -12.93
N ARG A 118 6.04 -8.25 -14.09
CA ARG A 118 6.25 -7.13 -15.01
C ARG A 118 5.12 -7.03 -16.02
#